data_AF-A0A318PYT4-F1
#
_entry.id   AF-A0A318PYT4-F1
#
_cell.length_a   1.000
_cell.length_b   1.000
_cell.length_c   1.000
_cell.angle_alpha   90.00
_cell.angle_beta   90.00
_cell.angle_gamma   90.00
#
_symmetry.space_group_name_H-M   'P 1'
#
loop_
_entity.id
_entity.type
_entity.pdbx_description
1 polymer ?
#
loop_
_entity_poly.entity_id
_entity_poly.type
_entity_poly.pdbx_seq_one_letter_code
_entity_poly.pdbx_strand_id
1 'polypeptide(L)'
;METNMNNTQIEQQTAPENNPARIGSSGDGAQIGSSGNGSQICSSGNGSQICSSGDGAQIGSSGDGARIGSSGDGAQIGSSGDYARAGFSGDYAQAGFSGDYAQAGFSGDYARAGFSGDGARIGSSGNYAQAGFSGDYARAGFSGDYAQAGFSGDYARAGFSGDYARAECTGDNVTVAFAGCRGSVSLGKGGCASLVWHDGIRDRFVCLYEGEDGIEAGVLYRIENGKAVRA
;
A
#
# COMPACT_ATOMS: atom_id res chain seq x y z
N MET A 1 -0.05 36.15 8.58
CA MET A 1 0.28 36.90 7.35
C MET A 1 -0.12 36.00 6.20
N GLU A 2 -1.17 36.37 5.47
CA GLU A 2 -1.53 35.72 4.21
C GLU A 2 -0.56 36.23 3.13
N THR A 3 0.06 35.32 2.39
CA THR A 3 0.90 35.66 1.24
C THR A 3 0.20 35.19 -0.03
N ASN A 4 0.08 36.11 -0.98
CA ASN A 4 -0.63 35.99 -2.25
C ASN A 4 -0.05 34.89 -3.16
N MET A 5 -0.96 34.10 -3.75
CA MET A 5 -0.72 33.14 -4.82
C MET A 5 -0.40 33.86 -6.14
N ASN A 6 0.85 33.78 -6.62
CA ASN A 6 1.15 33.84 -8.06
C ASN A 6 2.61 33.43 -8.37
N ASN A 7 2.72 32.38 -9.19
CA ASN A 7 3.88 31.90 -9.95
C ASN A 7 5.18 31.49 -9.22
N THR A 8 5.44 30.18 -9.31
CA THR A 8 6.77 29.57 -9.35
C THR A 8 7.71 29.96 -8.21
N GLN A 9 7.28 29.76 -6.96
CA GLN A 9 8.20 29.75 -5.83
C GLN A 9 8.49 28.31 -5.42
N ILE A 10 9.75 27.91 -5.56
CA ILE A 10 10.36 26.84 -4.78
C ILE A 10 10.29 27.32 -3.33
N GLU A 11 9.22 26.96 -2.62
CA GLU A 11 9.04 27.33 -1.23
C GLU A 11 9.76 26.32 -0.33
N GLN A 12 11.03 26.60 -0.02
CA GLN A 12 11.65 26.06 1.19
C GLN A 12 11.03 26.75 2.41
N GLN A 13 9.82 26.35 2.80
CA GLN A 13 9.24 26.73 4.08
C GLN A 13 9.71 25.76 5.16
N THR A 14 10.91 25.98 5.71
CA THR A 14 11.33 25.29 6.94
C THR A 14 10.63 25.93 8.14
N ALA A 15 9.69 25.23 8.76
CA ALA A 15 9.20 25.62 10.09
C ALA A 15 10.34 25.48 11.13
N PRO A 16 10.39 26.34 12.17
CA PRO A 16 11.34 26.19 13.26
C PRO A 16 11.15 24.85 13.99
N GLU A 17 12.24 24.30 14.54
CA GLU A 17 12.25 23.03 15.28
C GLU A 17 11.09 22.96 16.31
N ASN A 18 10.34 21.86 16.27
CA ASN A 18 9.23 21.51 17.19
C ASN A 18 7.85 22.18 16.97
N ASN A 19 7.57 22.81 15.82
CA ASN A 19 6.22 23.32 15.52
C ASN A 19 5.67 22.72 14.22
N PRO A 20 4.37 22.35 14.13
CA PRO A 20 3.79 21.83 12.90
C PRO A 20 3.86 22.88 11.80
N ALA A 21 4.54 22.56 10.70
CA ALA A 21 4.53 23.40 9.51
C ALA A 21 3.16 23.34 8.84
N ARG A 22 2.73 24.44 8.21
CA ARG A 22 1.55 24.46 7.32
C ARG A 22 1.96 25.06 6.00
N ILE A 23 2.17 24.21 5.00
CA ILE A 23 2.75 24.61 3.71
C ILE A 23 1.78 24.21 2.59
N GLY A 24 1.47 25.15 1.70
CA GLY A 24 0.60 24.92 0.55
C GLY A 24 1.23 25.49 -0.70
N SER A 25 1.32 24.70 -1.77
CA SER A 25 1.81 25.16 -3.07
C SER A 25 0.82 24.87 -4.19
N SER A 26 0.83 25.72 -5.22
CA SER A 26 0.07 25.52 -6.46
C SER A 26 0.98 25.74 -7.66
N GLY A 27 0.81 24.91 -8.69
CA GLY A 27 1.61 24.93 -9.91
C GLY A 27 2.42 23.65 -10.10
N ASP A 28 2.77 23.38 -11.37
CA ASP A 28 3.53 22.21 -11.75
C ASP A 28 4.95 22.25 -11.17
N GLY A 29 5.44 21.10 -10.71
CA GLY A 29 6.80 20.94 -10.22
C GLY A 29 7.08 21.58 -8.86
N ALA A 30 6.06 21.83 -8.04
CA ALA A 30 6.23 22.32 -6.67
C ALA A 30 7.20 21.43 -5.87
N GLN A 31 8.12 22.04 -5.12
CA GLN A 31 9.05 21.34 -4.25
C GLN A 31 8.85 21.83 -2.82
N ILE A 32 8.40 20.93 -1.93
CA ILE A 32 8.04 21.27 -0.56
C ILE A 32 8.75 20.32 0.40
N GLY A 33 9.39 20.88 1.42
CA GLY A 33 10.04 20.11 2.48
C GLY A 33 9.64 20.65 3.85
N SER A 34 9.30 19.77 4.79
CA SER A 34 9.11 20.12 6.20
C SER A 34 9.90 19.20 7.12
N SER A 35 10.26 19.72 8.29
CA SER A 35 10.77 18.96 9.41
C SER A 35 10.02 19.38 10.67
N GLY A 36 9.46 18.41 11.39
CA GLY A 36 8.71 18.64 12.62
C GLY A 36 7.44 17.82 12.70
N ASN A 37 7.08 17.46 13.94
CA ASN A 37 5.89 16.66 14.22
C ASN A 37 4.61 17.43 13.84
N GLY A 38 3.66 16.72 13.23
CA GLY A 38 2.35 17.27 12.86
C GLY A 38 2.36 18.21 11.65
N SER A 39 3.41 18.17 10.82
CA SER A 39 3.50 19.00 9.61
C SER A 39 2.31 18.73 8.68
N GLN A 40 1.68 19.78 8.17
CA GLN A 40 0.58 19.73 7.22
C GLN A 40 1.06 20.33 5.89
N ILE A 41 1.10 19.52 4.84
CA ILE A 41 1.61 19.92 3.53
C ILE A 41 0.59 19.59 2.45
N CYS A 42 0.30 20.54 1.57
CA CYS A 42 -0.48 20.28 0.36
C CYS A 42 0.16 20.86 -0.90
N SER A 43 -0.02 20.17 -2.02
CA SER A 43 0.33 20.69 -3.34
C SER A 43 -0.77 20.40 -4.36
N SER A 44 -0.96 21.33 -5.28
CA SER A 44 -1.77 21.14 -6.48
C SER A 44 -0.94 21.45 -7.72
N GLY A 45 -0.97 20.56 -8.70
CA GLY A 45 -0.15 20.65 -9.92
C GLY A 45 0.60 19.35 -10.21
N ASN A 46 0.99 19.17 -11.47
CA ASN A 46 1.65 17.95 -11.91
C ASN A 46 3.11 17.93 -11.43
N GLY A 47 3.61 16.75 -11.07
CA GLY A 47 5.02 16.53 -10.74
C GLY A 47 5.47 17.15 -9.42
N SER A 48 4.56 17.44 -8.49
CA SER A 48 4.90 17.94 -7.15
C SER A 48 5.84 16.97 -6.43
N GLN A 49 6.83 17.49 -5.71
CA GLN A 49 7.75 16.73 -4.86
C GLN A 49 7.59 17.22 -3.43
N ILE A 50 7.12 16.35 -2.55
CA ILE A 50 6.86 16.68 -1.15
C ILE A 50 7.63 15.73 -0.25
N CYS A 51 8.35 16.26 0.73
CA CYS A 51 8.94 15.47 1.79
C CYS A 51 8.63 16.04 3.18
N SER A 52 8.41 15.16 4.15
CA SER A 52 8.34 15.54 5.56
C SER A 52 9.14 14.59 6.43
N SER A 53 9.77 15.13 7.47
CA SER A 53 10.31 14.33 8.58
C SER A 53 9.63 14.73 9.89
N GLY A 54 9.39 13.75 10.77
CA GLY A 54 8.68 13.91 12.03
C GLY A 54 7.37 13.15 12.07
N ASP A 55 6.88 12.90 13.30
CA ASP A 55 5.70 12.08 13.54
C ASP A 55 4.42 12.83 13.18
N GLY A 56 3.42 12.11 12.68
CA GLY A 56 2.09 12.65 12.41
C GLY A 56 2.02 13.64 11.24
N ALA A 57 2.96 13.56 10.29
CA ALA A 57 2.90 14.38 9.08
C ALA A 57 1.63 14.08 8.27
N GLN A 58 0.94 15.11 7.81
CA GLN A 58 -0.23 15.05 6.95
C GLN A 58 0.13 15.65 5.59
N ILE A 59 0.18 14.83 4.54
CA ILE A 59 0.62 15.26 3.21
C ILE A 59 -0.42 14.96 2.15
N GLY A 60 -0.82 15.96 1.38
CA GLY A 60 -1.75 15.82 0.26
C GLY A 60 -1.15 16.31 -1.06
N SER A 61 -1.38 15.59 -2.16
CA SER A 61 -1.13 16.12 -3.51
C SER A 61 -2.29 15.83 -4.45
N SER A 62 -2.55 16.78 -5.35
CA SER A 62 -3.44 16.60 -6.50
C SER A 62 -2.70 16.97 -7.78
N GLY A 63 -2.64 16.04 -8.73
CA GLY A 63 -1.94 16.20 -10.00
C GLY A 63 -1.13 14.94 -10.34
N ASP A 64 -0.87 14.76 -11.62
CA ASP A 64 -0.19 13.56 -12.11
C ASP A 64 1.29 13.58 -11.73
N GLY A 65 1.86 12.41 -11.46
CA GLY A 65 3.29 12.25 -11.23
C GLY A 65 3.80 12.85 -9.91
N ALA A 66 2.91 13.10 -8.94
CA ALA A 66 3.29 13.52 -7.60
C ALA A 66 4.27 12.51 -6.96
N ARG A 67 5.27 13.02 -6.24
CA ARG A 67 6.26 12.24 -5.48
C ARG A 67 6.23 12.66 -4.03
N ILE A 68 5.80 11.76 -3.15
CA ILE A 68 5.59 12.06 -1.73
C ILE A 68 6.46 11.15 -0.87
N GLY A 69 7.25 11.73 0.03
CA GLY A 69 8.07 11.01 1.01
C GLY A 69 7.73 11.44 2.43
N SER A 70 7.69 10.49 3.36
CA SER A 70 7.59 10.82 4.79
C SER A 70 8.39 9.85 5.65
N SER A 71 9.02 10.38 6.70
CA SER A 71 9.66 9.59 7.74
C SER A 71 9.16 10.02 9.11
N GLY A 72 8.75 9.06 9.94
CA GLY A 72 8.15 9.31 11.26
C GLY A 72 6.86 8.51 11.41
N ASP A 73 6.47 8.26 12.65
CA ASP A 73 5.32 7.42 12.96
C ASP A 73 4.01 8.16 12.68
N GLY A 74 2.96 7.44 12.29
CA GLY A 74 1.62 7.99 12.14
C GLY A 74 1.44 8.99 10.99
N ALA A 75 2.31 8.97 9.98
CA ALA A 75 2.13 9.80 8.79
C ALA A 75 0.81 9.45 8.05
N GLN A 76 0.10 10.47 7.56
CA GLN A 76 -1.15 10.35 6.80
C GLN A 76 -1.02 11.00 5.44
N ILE A 77 -1.14 10.22 4.36
CA ILE A 77 -0.74 10.69 3.03
C ILE A 77 -1.78 10.38 1.96
N GLY A 78 -2.13 11.39 1.19
CA GLY A 78 -3.09 11.29 0.10
C GLY A 78 -2.51 11.79 -1.22
N SER A 79 -2.72 11.07 -2.30
CA SER A 79 -2.44 11.58 -3.64
C SER A 79 -3.58 11.25 -4.59
N SER A 80 -3.97 12.23 -5.39
CA SER A 80 -4.86 12.05 -6.54
C SER A 80 -4.14 12.44 -7.82
N GLY A 81 -4.27 11.62 -8.86
CA GLY A 81 -3.57 11.77 -10.14
C GLY A 81 -2.82 10.51 -10.53
N ASP A 82 -2.62 10.34 -11.83
CA ASP A 82 -1.96 9.17 -12.39
C ASP A 82 -0.46 9.20 -12.08
N TYR A 83 0.18 8.04 -12.06
CA TYR A 83 1.62 7.88 -11.87
C TYR A 83 2.18 8.44 -10.55
N ALA A 84 1.32 8.65 -9.54
CA ALA A 84 1.75 9.06 -8.20
C ALA A 84 2.74 8.05 -7.62
N ARG A 85 3.78 8.54 -6.95
CA ARG A 85 4.80 7.71 -6.28
C ARG A 85 4.95 8.13 -4.84
N ALA A 86 5.02 7.15 -3.94
CA ALA A 86 5.24 7.45 -2.54
C ALA A 86 6.11 6.45 -1.79
N GLY A 87 6.76 6.92 -0.73
CA GLY A 87 7.64 6.12 0.10
C GLY A 87 7.60 6.57 1.56
N PHE A 88 7.37 5.64 2.47
CA PHE A 88 7.15 5.95 3.88
C PHE A 88 7.90 5.02 4.81
N SER A 89 8.49 5.59 5.86
CA SER A 89 9.09 4.84 6.96
C SER A 89 8.56 5.32 8.30
N GLY A 90 8.04 4.39 9.10
CA GLY A 90 7.46 4.67 10.42
C GLY A 90 6.25 3.78 10.66
N ASP A 91 5.98 3.50 11.92
CA ASP A 91 4.85 2.67 12.32
C ASP A 91 3.54 3.45 12.15
N TYR A 92 2.42 2.73 12.01
CA TYR A 92 1.06 3.29 11.94
C TYR A 92 0.81 4.27 10.77
N ALA A 93 1.66 4.28 9.75
CA ALA A 93 1.46 5.11 8.56
C ALA A 93 0.16 4.74 7.83
N GLN A 94 -0.54 5.75 7.31
CA GLN A 94 -1.77 5.60 6.53
C GLN A 94 -1.63 6.30 5.18
N ALA A 95 -2.01 5.63 4.09
CA ALA A 95 -2.02 6.27 2.79
C ALA A 95 -3.21 5.92 1.90
N GLY A 96 -3.58 6.85 1.02
CA GLY A 96 -4.61 6.68 0.01
C GLY A 96 -4.17 7.23 -1.34
N PHE A 97 -4.29 6.43 -2.39
CA PHE A 97 -3.95 6.82 -3.75
C PHE A 97 -5.14 6.60 -4.68
N SER A 98 -5.44 7.61 -5.49
CA SER A 98 -6.41 7.52 -6.57
C SER A 98 -5.77 7.94 -7.89
N GLY A 99 -5.86 7.10 -8.90
CA GLY A 99 -5.25 7.32 -10.22
C GLY A 99 -4.50 6.07 -10.69
N ASP A 100 -4.33 5.96 -11.99
CA ASP A 100 -3.72 4.79 -12.60
C ASP A 100 -2.21 4.78 -12.37
N TYR A 101 -1.64 3.59 -12.31
CA TYR A 101 -0.20 3.35 -12.21
C TYR A 101 0.48 3.94 -10.97
N ALA A 102 -0.27 4.16 -9.88
CA ALA A 102 0.28 4.58 -8.60
C ALA A 102 1.29 3.57 -8.05
N GLN A 103 2.36 4.05 -7.41
CA GLN A 103 3.40 3.21 -6.81
C GLN A 103 3.67 3.63 -5.37
N ALA A 104 3.71 2.69 -4.43
CA ALA A 104 4.01 2.98 -3.04
C ALA A 104 4.95 1.97 -2.38
N GLY A 105 5.77 2.47 -1.47
CA GLY A 105 6.59 1.67 -0.55
C GLY A 105 6.29 2.04 0.90
N PHE A 106 6.00 1.05 1.74
CA PHE A 106 5.77 1.25 3.17
C PHE A 106 6.75 0.39 3.97
N SER A 107 7.39 0.97 4.98
CA SER A 107 8.15 0.23 5.99
C SER A 107 7.73 0.68 7.39
N GLY A 108 7.32 -0.27 8.23
CA GLY A 108 6.86 -0.02 9.59
C GLY A 108 5.67 -0.91 9.94
N ASP A 109 5.52 -1.21 11.22
CA ASP A 109 4.43 -2.05 11.70
C ASP A 109 3.09 -1.30 11.62
N TYR A 110 2.00 -2.03 11.40
CA TYR A 110 0.63 -1.51 11.36
C TYR A 110 0.34 -0.48 10.25
N ALA A 111 1.17 -0.41 9.21
CA ALA A 111 0.92 0.47 8.07
C ALA A 111 -0.38 0.08 7.33
N ARG A 112 -1.13 1.07 6.84
CA ARG A 112 -2.39 0.87 6.10
C ARG A 112 -2.39 1.66 4.80
N ALA A 113 -2.83 1.04 3.71
CA ALA A 113 -2.87 1.72 2.43
C ALA A 113 -4.08 1.32 1.56
N GLY A 114 -4.62 2.27 0.80
CA GLY A 114 -5.72 2.05 -0.14
C GLY A 114 -5.40 2.60 -1.53
N PHE A 115 -5.71 1.83 -2.57
CA PHE A 115 -5.44 2.16 -3.97
C PHE A 115 -6.69 2.00 -4.81
N SER A 116 -7.01 3.07 -5.54
CA SER A 116 -8.03 3.09 -6.58
C SER A 116 -7.38 3.53 -7.89
N GLY A 117 -7.73 2.87 -8.98
CA GLY A 117 -7.04 3.01 -10.28
C GLY A 117 -6.24 1.76 -10.66
N ASP A 118 -6.03 1.59 -11.95
CA ASP A 118 -5.48 0.38 -12.55
C ASP A 118 -3.96 0.34 -12.47
N GLY A 119 -3.38 -0.86 -12.41
CA GLY A 119 -1.94 -1.06 -12.47
C GLY A 119 -1.15 -0.54 -11.26
N ALA A 120 -1.82 -0.32 -10.13
CA ALA A 120 -1.19 0.07 -8.87
C ALA A 120 -0.12 -0.94 -8.42
N ARG A 121 0.98 -0.45 -7.84
CA ARG A 121 2.07 -1.29 -7.34
C ARG A 121 2.47 -0.95 -5.90
N ILE A 122 2.58 -1.96 -5.04
CA ILE A 122 3.03 -1.78 -3.65
C ILE A 122 4.12 -2.76 -3.28
N GLY A 123 5.09 -2.28 -2.51
CA GLY A 123 5.86 -3.08 -1.56
C GLY A 123 5.60 -2.62 -0.12
N SER A 124 5.31 -3.55 0.79
CA SER A 124 5.16 -3.24 2.21
C SER A 124 5.97 -4.20 3.07
N SER A 125 6.74 -3.64 4.00
CA SER A 125 7.43 -4.36 5.06
C SER A 125 6.97 -3.87 6.43
N GLY A 126 6.97 -4.78 7.40
CA GLY A 126 6.42 -4.53 8.74
C GLY A 126 5.24 -5.45 9.04
N ASN A 127 5.12 -5.84 10.31
CA ASN A 127 4.09 -6.72 10.77
C ASN A 127 2.73 -6.03 10.75
N TYR A 128 1.66 -6.80 10.54
CA TYR A 128 0.29 -6.29 10.55
C TYR A 128 -0.01 -5.21 9.49
N ALA A 129 0.79 -5.14 8.42
CA ALA A 129 0.51 -4.24 7.30
C ALA A 129 -0.81 -4.61 6.61
N GLN A 130 -1.57 -3.60 6.19
CA GLN A 130 -2.86 -3.77 5.52
C GLN A 130 -2.91 -2.98 4.21
N ALA A 131 -3.40 -3.62 3.14
CA ALA A 131 -3.62 -2.93 1.87
C ALA A 131 -4.94 -3.32 1.19
N GLY A 132 -5.60 -2.37 0.55
CA GLY A 132 -6.77 -2.60 -0.28
C GLY A 132 -6.58 -2.07 -1.71
N PHE A 133 -7.02 -2.85 -2.70
CA PHE A 133 -6.91 -2.52 -4.12
C PHE A 133 -8.24 -2.72 -4.82
N SER A 134 -8.75 -1.67 -5.47
CA SER A 134 -10.00 -1.73 -6.22
C SER A 134 -9.86 -1.71 -7.74
N GLY A 135 -8.71 -1.31 -8.28
CA GLY A 135 -8.45 -1.31 -9.73
C GLY A 135 -7.78 -2.58 -10.23
N ASP A 136 -7.82 -2.77 -11.54
CA ASP A 136 -7.34 -3.98 -12.21
C ASP A 136 -5.81 -4.01 -12.26
N TYR A 137 -5.24 -5.21 -12.48
CA TYR A 137 -3.80 -5.41 -12.68
C TYR A 137 -2.90 -4.96 -11.52
N ALA A 138 -3.47 -4.80 -10.31
CA ALA A 138 -2.72 -4.44 -9.12
C ALA A 138 -1.59 -5.47 -8.83
N ARG A 139 -0.44 -4.98 -8.36
CA ARG A 139 0.69 -5.84 -7.96
C ARG A 139 1.16 -5.49 -6.56
N ALA A 140 1.23 -6.46 -5.67
CA ALA A 140 1.62 -6.23 -4.29
C ALA A 140 2.61 -7.28 -3.76
N GLY A 141 3.54 -6.83 -2.93
CA GLY A 141 4.42 -7.70 -2.14
C GLY A 141 4.42 -7.28 -0.68
N PHE A 142 4.26 -8.27 0.22
CA PHE A 142 4.25 -8.08 1.67
C PHE A 142 5.28 -8.98 2.33
N SER A 143 6.11 -8.44 3.22
CA SER A 143 7.15 -9.23 3.88
C SER A 143 7.01 -9.44 5.39
N GLY A 144 6.15 -8.69 6.07
CA GLY A 144 5.93 -8.85 7.51
C GLY A 144 4.86 -9.90 7.86
N ASP A 145 4.93 -10.40 9.09
CA ASP A 145 3.95 -11.36 9.61
C ASP A 145 2.58 -10.71 9.76
N TYR A 146 1.52 -11.52 9.66
CA TYR A 146 0.13 -11.08 9.78
C TYR A 146 -0.29 -10.00 8.78
N ALA A 147 0.45 -9.83 7.68
CA ALA A 147 0.07 -8.91 6.61
C ALA A 147 -1.28 -9.31 5.98
N GLN A 148 -2.11 -8.32 5.68
CA GLN A 148 -3.43 -8.51 5.09
C GLN A 148 -3.57 -7.70 3.81
N ALA A 149 -4.09 -8.31 2.74
CA ALA A 149 -4.43 -7.55 1.54
C ALA A 149 -5.75 -7.98 0.92
N GLY A 150 -6.53 -6.99 0.47
CA GLY A 150 -7.77 -7.16 -0.27
C GLY A 150 -7.62 -6.75 -1.72
N PHE A 151 -8.08 -7.58 -2.66
CA PHE A 151 -8.06 -7.30 -4.10
C PHE A 151 -9.45 -7.52 -4.70
N SER A 152 -10.12 -6.44 -5.07
CA SER A 152 -11.42 -6.51 -5.76
C SER A 152 -11.34 -6.28 -7.26
N GLY A 153 -10.23 -5.74 -7.77
CA GLY A 153 -9.98 -5.62 -9.21
C GLY A 153 -9.42 -6.90 -9.81
N ASP A 154 -9.59 -7.05 -11.12
CA ASP A 154 -9.25 -8.26 -11.87
C ASP A 154 -7.74 -8.36 -12.13
N TYR A 155 -7.25 -9.57 -12.38
CA TYR A 155 -5.88 -9.87 -12.77
C TYR A 155 -4.80 -9.41 -11.77
N ALA A 156 -5.18 -9.15 -10.52
CA ALA A 156 -4.24 -8.73 -9.49
C ALA A 156 -3.27 -9.85 -9.12
N ARG A 157 -2.06 -9.46 -8.70
CA ARG A 157 -0.99 -10.39 -8.30
C ARG A 157 -0.43 -10.00 -6.94
N ALA A 158 -0.35 -10.96 -6.05
CA ALA A 158 0.13 -10.74 -4.69
C ALA A 158 1.17 -11.78 -4.25
N GLY A 159 2.17 -11.33 -3.51
CA GLY A 159 3.17 -12.17 -2.85
C GLY A 159 3.26 -11.86 -1.37
N PHE A 160 3.32 -12.88 -0.53
CA PHE A 160 3.45 -12.77 0.93
C PHE A 160 4.60 -13.63 1.42
N SER A 161 5.61 -13.05 2.06
CA SER A 161 6.72 -13.83 2.66
C SER A 161 6.62 -14.02 4.16
N GLY A 162 5.84 -13.21 4.87
CA GLY A 162 5.61 -13.36 6.31
C GLY A 162 4.62 -14.47 6.65
N ASP A 163 4.70 -14.96 7.88
CA ASP A 163 3.79 -15.97 8.39
C ASP A 163 2.40 -15.37 8.66
N TYR A 164 1.37 -16.21 8.71
CA TYR A 164 -0.01 -15.81 9.04
C TYR A 164 -0.63 -14.74 8.12
N ALA A 165 -0.06 -14.55 6.93
CA ALA A 165 -0.57 -13.59 5.97
C ALA A 165 -1.97 -13.99 5.45
N ARG A 166 -2.78 -12.99 5.12
CA ARG A 166 -4.14 -13.18 4.60
C ARG A 166 -4.35 -12.39 3.32
N ALA A 167 -4.86 -13.07 2.29
CA ALA A 167 -5.28 -12.44 1.06
C ALA A 167 -6.79 -12.66 0.85
N GLU A 168 -7.54 -11.59 0.68
CA GLU A 168 -8.95 -11.66 0.32
C GLU A 168 -9.13 -11.16 -1.09
N CYS A 169 -9.42 -12.05 -2.02
CA CYS A 169 -9.56 -11.68 -3.42
C CYS A 169 -10.97 -11.97 -3.90
N THR A 170 -11.62 -10.96 -4.46
CA THR A 170 -12.94 -11.08 -5.11
C THR A 170 -12.90 -10.80 -6.61
N GLY A 171 -11.85 -10.11 -7.10
CA GLY A 171 -11.63 -9.90 -8.53
C GLY A 171 -11.24 -11.19 -9.27
N ASP A 172 -11.54 -11.25 -10.55
CA ASP A 172 -11.34 -12.43 -11.38
C ASP A 172 -9.85 -12.60 -11.75
N ASN A 173 -9.42 -13.85 -11.97
CA ASN A 173 -8.08 -14.21 -12.46
C ASN A 173 -6.91 -13.69 -11.59
N VAL A 174 -7.15 -13.55 -10.28
CA VAL A 174 -6.12 -13.21 -9.30
C VAL A 174 -5.09 -14.34 -9.12
N THR A 175 -3.83 -13.97 -8.90
CA THR A 175 -2.75 -14.91 -8.58
C THR A 175 -2.07 -14.54 -7.27
N VAL A 176 -2.03 -15.47 -6.31
CA VAL A 176 -1.44 -15.23 -4.99
C VAL A 176 -0.36 -16.26 -4.66
N ALA A 177 0.80 -15.83 -4.19
CA ALA A 177 1.84 -16.73 -3.71
C ALA A 177 2.21 -16.41 -2.25
N PHE A 178 2.16 -17.43 -1.40
CA PHE A 178 2.69 -17.38 -0.05
C PHE A 178 4.02 -18.12 0.00
N ALA A 179 5.01 -17.51 0.61
CA ALA A 179 6.26 -18.15 1.02
C ALA A 179 6.32 -18.37 2.54
N GLY A 180 5.57 -17.58 3.32
CA GLY A 180 5.39 -17.79 4.76
C GLY A 180 4.34 -18.86 5.07
N CYS A 181 4.47 -19.47 6.25
CA CYS A 181 3.58 -20.50 6.74
C CYS A 181 2.26 -19.93 7.27
N ARG A 182 1.23 -20.78 7.35
CA ARG A 182 -0.08 -20.45 7.94
C ARG A 182 -0.82 -19.31 7.23
N GLY A 183 -0.53 -19.13 5.95
CA GLY A 183 -1.29 -18.21 5.10
C GLY A 183 -2.75 -18.66 4.93
N SER A 184 -3.62 -17.70 4.58
CA SER A 184 -5.00 -17.95 4.19
C SER A 184 -5.38 -17.09 2.97
N VAL A 185 -6.24 -17.63 2.11
CA VAL A 185 -6.63 -16.97 0.87
C VAL A 185 -8.08 -17.22 0.52
N SER A 186 -8.80 -16.18 0.07
CA SER A 186 -9.98 -16.33 -0.78
C SER A 186 -9.65 -15.89 -2.19
N LEU A 187 -10.24 -16.55 -3.18
CA LEU A 187 -9.99 -16.30 -4.61
C LEU A 187 -11.27 -15.81 -5.28
N GLY A 188 -11.15 -14.91 -6.25
CA GLY A 188 -12.21 -14.64 -7.22
C GLY A 188 -12.23 -15.69 -8.33
N LYS A 189 -13.14 -15.56 -9.29
CA LYS A 189 -13.31 -16.61 -10.32
C LYS A 189 -12.06 -16.76 -11.17
N GLY A 190 -11.68 -17.99 -11.47
CA GLY A 190 -10.45 -18.30 -12.22
C GLY A 190 -9.15 -17.91 -11.51
N GLY A 191 -9.23 -17.55 -10.22
CA GLY A 191 -8.06 -17.25 -9.40
C GLY A 191 -7.28 -18.49 -9.01
N CYS A 192 -6.01 -18.31 -8.65
CA CYS A 192 -5.17 -19.38 -8.12
C CYS A 192 -4.23 -18.89 -7.01
N ALA A 193 -3.81 -19.81 -6.15
CA ALA A 193 -2.84 -19.52 -5.10
C ALA A 193 -1.89 -20.68 -4.81
N SER A 194 -0.69 -20.38 -4.31
CA SER A 194 0.21 -21.36 -3.70
C SER A 194 0.41 -21.04 -2.22
N LEU A 195 0.09 -21.98 -1.33
CA LEU A 195 0.23 -21.82 0.12
C LEU A 195 1.32 -22.73 0.65
N VAL A 196 2.15 -22.20 1.55
CA VAL A 196 3.15 -22.99 2.30
C VAL A 196 2.54 -23.58 3.56
N TRP A 197 2.88 -24.83 3.83
CA TRP A 197 2.62 -25.51 5.09
C TRP A 197 3.80 -26.42 5.46
N HIS A 198 3.98 -26.64 6.76
CA HIS A 198 5.05 -27.49 7.28
C HIS A 198 4.50 -28.86 7.69
N ASP A 199 5.07 -29.95 7.15
CA ASP A 199 4.60 -31.33 7.39
C ASP A 199 5.16 -31.97 8.67
N GLY A 200 5.93 -31.21 9.45
CA GLY A 200 6.68 -31.68 10.62
C GLY A 200 8.15 -31.98 10.30
N ILE A 201 8.53 -32.03 9.03
CA ILE A 201 9.91 -32.27 8.56
C ILE A 201 10.40 -31.12 7.68
N ARG A 202 9.56 -30.64 6.75
CA ARG A 202 9.93 -29.61 5.76
C ARG A 202 8.72 -28.82 5.29
N ASP A 203 9.01 -27.66 4.71
CA ASP A 203 8.02 -26.86 4.02
C ASP A 203 7.56 -27.53 2.72
N ARG A 204 6.28 -27.39 2.45
CA ARG A 204 5.60 -27.89 1.24
C ARG A 204 4.64 -26.84 0.73
N PHE A 205 4.34 -26.95 -0.55
CA PHE A 205 3.34 -26.11 -1.21
C PHE A 205 2.07 -26.93 -1.47
N VAL A 206 0.93 -26.26 -1.32
CA VAL A 206 -0.36 -26.69 -1.89
C VAL A 206 -0.79 -25.61 -2.86
N CYS A 207 -1.14 -25.99 -4.08
CA CYS A 207 -1.72 -25.08 -5.07
C CYS A 207 -3.25 -25.20 -5.01
N LEU A 208 -3.91 -24.05 -5.02
CA LEU A 208 -5.35 -23.91 -5.06
C LEU A 208 -5.71 -23.27 -6.40
N TYR A 209 -6.73 -23.81 -7.05
CA TYR A 209 -7.31 -23.25 -8.27
C TYR A 209 -8.81 -23.13 -8.03
N GLU A 210 -9.36 -21.94 -8.18
CA GLU A 210 -10.80 -21.75 -8.07
C GLU A 210 -11.52 -22.60 -9.12
N GLY A 211 -12.57 -23.32 -8.70
CA GLY A 211 -13.30 -24.27 -9.53
C GLY A 211 -12.78 -25.71 -9.52
N GLU A 212 -11.63 -25.97 -8.88
CA GLU A 212 -11.05 -27.32 -8.75
C GLU A 212 -11.07 -27.79 -7.27
N ASP A 213 -11.12 -29.10 -7.04
CA ASP A 213 -11.02 -29.73 -5.70
C ASP A 213 -11.92 -29.14 -4.59
N GLY A 214 -13.06 -28.55 -4.97
CA GLY A 214 -13.99 -27.91 -4.03
C GLY A 214 -13.55 -26.53 -3.53
N ILE A 215 -12.61 -25.88 -4.23
CA ILE A 215 -12.23 -24.48 -4.02
C ILE A 215 -13.26 -23.59 -4.71
N GLU A 216 -14.02 -22.84 -3.91
CA GLU A 216 -15.11 -21.97 -4.35
C GLU A 216 -14.67 -20.50 -4.28
N ALA A 217 -15.06 -19.71 -5.28
CA ALA A 217 -14.85 -18.26 -5.24
C ALA A 217 -15.44 -17.61 -3.98
N GLY A 218 -14.71 -16.66 -3.39
CA GLY A 218 -15.12 -15.90 -2.21
C GLY A 218 -15.09 -16.66 -0.88
N VAL A 219 -14.72 -17.95 -0.87
CA VAL A 219 -14.53 -18.72 0.36
C VAL A 219 -13.08 -18.62 0.81
N LEU A 220 -12.87 -18.39 2.12
CA LEU A 220 -11.55 -18.33 2.71
C LEU A 220 -11.03 -19.75 2.99
N TYR A 221 -9.83 -20.05 2.50
CA TYR A 221 -9.16 -21.33 2.69
C TYR A 221 -7.82 -21.16 3.41
N ARG A 222 -7.47 -22.17 4.20
CA ARG A 222 -6.13 -22.38 4.78
C ARG A 222 -5.69 -23.83 4.58
N ILE A 223 -4.40 -24.12 4.80
CA ILE A 223 -3.88 -25.48 4.68
C ILE A 223 -3.79 -26.16 6.06
N GLU A 224 -4.41 -27.33 6.17
CA GLU A 224 -4.28 -28.24 7.31
C GLU A 224 -3.86 -29.62 6.81
N ASN A 225 -2.74 -30.14 7.34
CA ASN A 225 -2.22 -31.47 7.00
C ASN A 225 -2.12 -31.71 5.47
N GLY A 226 -1.71 -30.68 4.73
CA GLY A 226 -1.56 -30.72 3.28
C GLY A 226 -2.84 -30.66 2.47
N LYS A 227 -3.98 -30.30 3.09
CA LYS A 227 -5.26 -30.12 2.41
C LYS A 227 -5.80 -28.72 2.64
N ALA A 228 -6.46 -28.18 1.62
CA ALA A 228 -7.24 -26.95 1.78
C ALA A 228 -8.48 -27.24 2.64
N VAL A 229 -8.72 -26.40 3.64
CA VAL A 229 -9.90 -26.41 4.49
C VAL A 229 -10.48 -25.00 4.56
N ARG A 230 -11.80 -24.91 4.72
CA ARG A 230 -12.50 -23.63 4.94
C ARG A 230 -12.07 -23.06 6.29
N ALA A 231 -11.73 -21.78 6.33
CA ALA A 231 -11.21 -21.07 7.50
C ALA A 231 -12.24 -20.14 8.16
#